data_AF-A0A7S0WB26-F1
#
_entry.id   AF-A0A7S0WB26-F1
#
_cell.length_a   1.000
_cell.length_b   1.000
_cell.length_c   1.000
_cell.angle_alpha   90.00
_cell.angle_beta   90.00
_cell.angle_gamma   90.00
#
_symmetry.space_group_name_H-M   'P 1'
#
loop_
_entity.id
_entity.type
_entity.pdbx_description
1 polymer ?
#
loop_
_entity_poly.entity_id
_entity_poly.type
_entity_poly.pdbx_seq_one_letter_code
_entity_poly.pdbx_strand_id
1 'polypeptide(L)'
;KTASHLKDHLERLHRKGWDIAQAPSSWPSPQPAAGSPAPGGGSPEPPAPCSEQESLRRELIFPDFSAAVDAVVLIRSFSESLNHHPRVEINGPKRPGQVGCTVTLTLTTEQQGGITTADALAASAIDSLFPATTWAQSGSEG
;
A
#
# COMPACT_ATOMS: atom_id res chain seq x y z
N LYS A 1 -11.12 -19.87 -5.80
CA LYS A 1 -9.72 -20.38 -5.87
C LYS A 1 -8.70 -19.45 -5.20
N THR A 2 -8.94 -18.13 -5.13
CA THR A 2 -8.06 -17.10 -4.54
C THR A 2 -7.84 -17.21 -3.03
N ALA A 3 -8.85 -17.58 -2.25
CA ALA A 3 -8.75 -17.65 -0.78
C ALA A 3 -7.75 -18.69 -0.26
N SER A 4 -7.57 -19.82 -0.97
CA SER A 4 -6.62 -20.86 -0.57
C SER A 4 -5.17 -20.36 -0.65
N HIS A 5 -4.84 -19.63 -1.72
CA HIS A 5 -3.48 -19.13 -1.90
C HIS A 5 -3.14 -18.07 -0.85
N LEU A 6 -4.10 -17.18 -0.51
CA LEU A 6 -3.89 -16.14 0.51
C LEU A 6 -3.50 -16.73 1.86
N LYS A 7 -4.19 -17.81 2.26
CA LYS A 7 -3.88 -18.56 3.48
C LYS A 7 -2.45 -19.11 3.45
N ASP A 8 -2.01 -19.67 2.34
CA ASP A 8 -0.65 -20.21 2.20
C ASP A 8 0.43 -19.11 2.35
N HIS A 9 0.17 -17.89 1.85
CA HIS A 9 1.07 -16.74 2.01
C HIS A 9 1.12 -16.28 3.48
N LEU A 10 -0.02 -16.20 4.17
CA LEU A 10 -0.09 -15.89 5.61
C LEU A 10 0.70 -16.90 6.44
N GLU A 11 0.50 -18.19 6.18
CA GLU A 11 1.21 -19.26 6.91
C GLU A 11 2.72 -19.22 6.67
N ARG A 12 3.18 -18.85 5.46
CA ARG A 12 4.61 -18.68 5.17
C ARG A 12 5.22 -17.55 5.97
N LEU A 13 4.53 -16.42 6.11
CA LEU A 13 5.00 -15.29 6.92
C LEU A 13 4.99 -15.62 8.41
N HIS A 14 3.94 -16.30 8.89
CA HIS A 14 3.86 -16.73 10.28
C HIS A 14 5.00 -17.70 10.65
N ARG A 15 5.32 -18.67 9.78
CA ARG A 15 6.48 -19.57 9.97
C ARG A 15 7.82 -18.84 10.02
N LYS A 16 7.90 -17.64 9.45
CA LYS A 16 9.08 -16.77 9.49
C LYS A 16 9.09 -15.82 10.69
N GLY A 17 8.16 -16.00 11.65
CA GLY A 17 8.09 -15.24 12.89
C GLY A 17 7.43 -13.88 12.78
N TRP A 18 6.69 -13.61 11.70
CA TRP A 18 5.92 -12.37 11.56
C TRP A 18 4.52 -12.55 12.16
N ASP A 19 4.19 -11.71 13.14
CA ASP A 19 2.87 -11.68 13.75
C ASP A 19 1.90 -10.89 12.85
N ILE A 20 1.07 -11.62 12.12
CA ILE A 20 0.07 -11.09 11.20
C ILE A 20 -1.30 -11.27 11.84
N ALA A 21 -1.99 -10.15 12.09
CA ALA A 21 -3.39 -10.20 12.47
C ALA A 21 -4.23 -10.71 11.28
N GLN A 22 -5.28 -11.48 11.58
CA GLN A 22 -6.05 -12.15 10.55
C GLN A 22 -6.62 -11.14 9.55
N ALA A 23 -6.53 -11.46 8.25
CA ALA A 23 -7.26 -10.73 7.23
C ALA A 23 -8.77 -10.76 7.56
N PRO A 24 -9.48 -9.62 7.59
CA PRO A 24 -10.92 -9.62 7.79
C PRO A 24 -11.62 -10.43 6.69
N SER A 25 -12.72 -11.10 7.05
CA SER A 25 -13.51 -11.96 6.16
C SER A 25 -14.09 -11.22 4.94
N SER A 26 -14.14 -9.89 4.99
CA SER A 26 -14.56 -9.00 3.91
C SER A 26 -13.94 -7.61 4.11
N TRP A 27 -13.38 -7.04 3.05
CA TRP A 27 -12.91 -5.66 3.05
C TRP A 27 -14.07 -4.70 2.70
N PRO A 28 -14.14 -3.51 3.31
CA PRO A 28 -15.13 -2.51 2.92
C PRO A 28 -14.87 -2.06 1.47
N SER A 29 -15.91 -2.01 0.64
CA SER A 29 -15.79 -1.41 -0.70
C SER A 29 -15.74 0.12 -0.59
N PRO A 30 -14.82 0.79 -1.29
CA PRO A 30 -14.86 2.24 -1.38
C PRO A 30 -16.06 2.61 -2.24
N GLN A 31 -16.88 3.54 -1.76
CA GLN A 31 -17.89 4.16 -2.60
C GLN A 31 -17.17 5.01 -3.65
N PRO A 32 -17.60 5.00 -4.93
CA PRO A 32 -17.05 5.91 -5.91
C PRO A 32 -17.26 7.34 -5.41
N ALA A 33 -16.19 8.13 -5.38
CA ALA A 33 -16.29 9.57 -5.16
C ALA A 33 -17.26 10.15 -6.19
N ALA A 34 -18.28 10.86 -5.70
CA ALA A 34 -19.30 11.44 -6.55
C ALA A 34 -18.67 12.45 -7.53
N GLY A 35 -18.83 12.20 -8.83
CA GLY A 35 -18.71 13.21 -9.89
C GLY A 35 -17.39 13.23 -10.66
N SER A 36 -17.29 12.43 -11.73
CA SER A 36 -16.41 12.75 -12.86
C SER A 36 -17.22 13.38 -13.98
N PRO A 37 -16.96 14.63 -14.40
CA PRO A 37 -17.41 15.12 -15.70
C PRO A 37 -16.52 14.53 -16.83
N ALA A 38 -17.10 14.32 -18.01
CA ALA A 38 -16.44 13.74 -19.18
C ALA A 38 -15.30 14.63 -19.72
N PRO A 39 -14.23 14.07 -20.34
CA PRO A 39 -13.14 14.88 -20.87
C PRO A 39 -13.53 15.54 -22.21
N GLY A 40 -13.54 16.87 -22.23
CA GLY A 40 -13.47 17.67 -23.44
C GLY A 40 -12.03 17.72 -23.97
N GLY A 41 -11.86 17.56 -25.29
CA GLY A 41 -10.57 17.41 -25.94
C GLY A 41 -9.69 18.66 -25.86
N GLY A 42 -8.44 18.45 -25.45
CA GLY A 42 -7.32 19.37 -25.57
C GLY A 42 -6.08 18.64 -25.11
N SER A 43 -5.09 18.46 -25.99
CA SER A 43 -3.82 17.81 -25.63
C SER A 43 -3.04 18.73 -24.68
N PRO A 44 -2.74 18.32 -23.43
CA PRO A 44 -1.93 19.15 -22.56
C PRO A 44 -0.44 18.89 -22.80
N GLU A 45 0.34 19.97 -22.78
CA GLU A 45 1.78 19.99 -22.55
C GLU A 45 2.12 19.14 -21.29
N PRO A 46 3.26 18.40 -21.24
CA PRO A 46 3.57 17.58 -20.08
C PRO A 46 3.64 18.49 -18.84
N PRO A 47 2.88 18.18 -17.76
CA PRO A 47 2.88 19.02 -16.58
C PRO A 47 4.30 19.12 -16.02
N ALA A 48 4.65 20.30 -15.51
CA ALA A 48 5.84 20.52 -14.68
C ALA A 48 5.96 19.40 -13.61
N PRO A 49 7.18 19.06 -13.13
CA PRO A 49 7.33 18.07 -12.07
C PRO A 49 6.37 18.44 -10.95
N CYS A 50 5.42 17.53 -10.68
CA CYS A 50 4.36 17.80 -9.75
C CYS A 50 4.96 18.21 -8.40
N SER A 51 4.44 19.29 -7.82
CA SER A 51 4.67 19.68 -6.43
C SER A 51 4.59 18.45 -5.53
N GLU A 52 5.40 18.38 -4.46
CA GLU A 52 5.43 17.25 -3.54
C GLU A 52 4.03 16.90 -3.05
N GLN A 53 3.42 15.88 -3.65
CA GLN A 53 2.04 15.50 -3.34
C GLN A 53 1.99 14.85 -1.96
N GLU A 54 0.98 15.24 -1.17
CA GLU A 54 0.73 14.62 0.11
C GLU A 54 0.55 13.10 -0.08
N SER A 55 1.34 12.33 0.68
CA SER A 55 1.31 10.88 0.60
C SER A 55 1.52 10.25 1.96
N LEU A 56 0.91 9.08 2.15
CA LEU A 56 1.19 8.22 3.29
C LEU A 56 2.26 7.22 2.89
N ARG A 57 3.38 7.24 3.60
CA ARG A 57 4.50 6.33 3.38
C ARG A 57 4.72 5.43 4.57
N ARG A 58 4.96 4.15 4.33
CA ARG A 58 5.29 3.17 5.37
C ARG A 58 6.37 2.21 4.91
N GLU A 59 7.27 1.86 5.82
CA GLU A 59 8.29 0.83 5.59
C GLU A 59 8.00 -0.40 6.45
N LEU A 60 8.03 -1.57 5.82
CA LEU A 60 7.90 -2.88 6.45
C LEU A 60 9.19 -3.66 6.25
N ILE A 61 9.70 -4.29 7.30
CA ILE A 61 10.94 -5.06 7.25
C ILE A 61 10.63 -6.55 7.34
N PHE A 62 11.11 -7.29 6.35
CA PHE A 62 10.92 -8.73 6.22
C PHE A 62 12.27 -9.45 6.28
N PRO A 63 12.32 -10.70 6.79
CA PRO A 63 13.56 -11.43 6.98
C PRO A 63 14.28 -11.77 5.66
N ASP A 64 13.54 -11.87 4.56
CA ASP A 64 14.09 -12.16 3.23
C ASP A 64 13.17 -11.66 2.11
N PHE A 65 13.64 -11.78 0.86
CA PHE A 65 12.91 -11.34 -0.32
C PHE A 65 11.62 -12.12 -0.56
N SER A 66 11.60 -13.42 -0.25
CA SER A 66 10.40 -14.25 -0.41
C SER A 66 9.29 -13.82 0.56
N ALA A 67 9.64 -13.45 1.79
CA ALA A 67 8.70 -12.87 2.75
C ALA A 67 8.19 -11.50 2.28
N ALA A 68 9.07 -10.65 1.74
CA ALA A 68 8.65 -9.37 1.14
C ALA A 68 7.64 -9.57 0.01
N VAL A 69 7.88 -10.53 -0.90
CA VAL A 69 6.93 -10.85 -1.99
C VAL A 69 5.62 -11.40 -1.46
N ASP A 70 5.66 -12.30 -0.46
CA ASP A 70 4.44 -12.83 0.17
C ASP A 70 3.57 -11.71 0.76
N ALA A 71 4.19 -10.68 1.36
CA ALA A 71 3.48 -9.51 1.86
C ALA A 71 2.83 -8.69 0.72
N VAL A 72 3.51 -8.51 -0.41
CA VAL A 72 2.93 -7.83 -1.58
C VAL A 72 1.75 -8.59 -2.16
N VAL A 73 1.79 -9.93 -2.17
CA VAL A 73 0.64 -10.75 -2.62
C VAL A 73 -0.56 -10.60 -1.68
N LEU A 74 -0.33 -10.46 -0.36
CA LEU A 74 -1.40 -10.15 0.58
C LEU A 74 -2.00 -8.76 0.30
N ILE A 75 -1.15 -7.77 0.08
CA ILE A 75 -1.56 -6.39 -0.24
C ILE A 75 -2.44 -6.33 -1.49
N ARG A 76 -2.05 -7.05 -2.54
CA ARG A 76 -2.83 -7.15 -3.78
C ARG A 76 -4.31 -7.45 -3.51
N SER A 77 -4.61 -8.34 -2.58
CA SER A 77 -5.98 -8.81 -2.37
C SER A 77 -6.93 -7.70 -1.93
N PHE A 78 -6.48 -6.77 -1.08
CA PHE A 78 -7.32 -5.63 -0.72
C PHE A 78 -7.23 -4.52 -1.77
N SER A 79 -6.09 -4.30 -2.43
CA SER A 79 -5.96 -3.28 -3.47
C SER A 79 -6.96 -3.49 -4.62
N GLU A 80 -7.13 -4.73 -5.05
CA GLU A 80 -8.13 -5.12 -6.07
C GLU A 80 -9.56 -4.93 -5.55
N SER A 81 -9.80 -5.21 -4.26
CA SER A 81 -11.11 -5.02 -3.63
C SER A 81 -11.47 -3.54 -3.45
N LEU A 82 -10.46 -2.70 -3.23
CA LEU A 82 -10.60 -1.25 -3.09
C LEU A 82 -10.51 -0.50 -4.41
N ASN A 83 -10.13 -1.17 -5.52
CA ASN A 83 -9.72 -0.50 -6.75
C ASN A 83 -8.74 0.66 -6.50
N HIS A 84 -7.84 0.50 -5.52
CA HIS A 84 -6.89 1.52 -5.08
C HIS A 84 -5.53 0.87 -4.86
N HIS A 85 -4.53 1.33 -5.60
CA HIS A 85 -3.25 0.64 -5.73
C HIS A 85 -2.13 1.45 -5.08
N PRO A 86 -1.46 0.92 -4.04
CA PRO A 86 -0.26 1.56 -3.51
C PRO A 86 0.88 1.48 -4.52
N ARG A 87 1.80 2.45 -4.46
CA ARG A 87 3.15 2.25 -4.98
C ARG A 87 3.91 1.35 -4.02
N VAL A 88 4.55 0.31 -4.56
CA VAL A 88 5.27 -0.71 -3.79
C VAL A 88 6.71 -0.78 -4.28
N GLU A 89 7.65 -0.62 -3.37
CA GLU A 89 9.08 -0.76 -3.64
C GLU A 89 9.67 -1.85 -2.73
N ILE A 90 10.32 -2.87 -3.31
CA ILE A 90 11.04 -3.89 -2.55
C ILE A 90 12.53 -3.63 -2.70
N ASN A 91 13.19 -3.39 -1.56
CA ASN A 91 14.62 -3.12 -1.50
C ASN A 91 15.31 -4.13 -0.57
N GLY A 92 16.63 -4.25 -0.69
CA GLY A 92 17.46 -4.90 0.32
C GLY A 92 17.44 -4.14 1.66
N PRO A 93 18.33 -4.49 2.60
CA PRO A 93 18.43 -3.79 3.87
C PRO A 93 18.77 -2.31 3.66
N LYS A 94 17.97 -1.40 4.21
CA LYS A 94 18.21 0.05 4.10
C LYS A 94 19.10 0.62 5.21
N ARG A 95 19.26 -0.09 6.32
CA ARG A 95 20.05 0.35 7.47
C ARG A 95 21.29 -0.52 7.68
N PRO A 96 22.44 0.06 8.09
CA PRO A 96 23.61 -0.72 8.50
C PRO A 96 23.24 -1.73 9.59
N GLY A 97 23.68 -2.98 9.43
CA GLY A 97 23.38 -4.07 10.36
C GLY A 97 21.95 -4.62 10.29
N GLN A 98 21.07 -4.05 9.44
CA GLN A 98 19.77 -4.66 9.14
C GLN A 98 19.97 -5.87 8.23
N VAL A 99 19.26 -6.95 8.52
CA VAL A 99 19.18 -8.14 7.66
C VAL A 99 17.79 -8.20 7.03
N GLY A 100 17.71 -8.70 5.80
CA GLY A 100 16.45 -8.94 5.09
C GLY A 100 16.10 -7.89 4.03
N CYS A 101 14.80 -7.65 3.83
CA CYS A 101 14.28 -6.77 2.79
C CYS A 101 13.36 -5.71 3.39
N THR A 102 13.39 -4.51 2.83
CA THR A 102 12.46 -3.43 3.16
C THR A 102 11.43 -3.29 2.04
N VAL A 103 10.15 -3.42 2.37
CA VAL A 103 9.03 -3.05 1.50
C VAL A 103 8.58 -1.65 1.88
N THR A 104 8.67 -0.71 0.95
CA THR A 104 8.12 0.64 1.11
C THR A 104 6.79 0.74 0.38
N LEU A 105 5.77 1.18 1.10
CA LEU A 105 4.43 1.44 0.59
C LEU A 105 4.21 2.94 0.57
N THR A 106 3.75 3.46 -0.56
CA THR A 106 3.32 4.85 -0.68
C THR A 106 1.88 4.86 -1.20
N LEU A 107 0.98 5.48 -0.44
CA LEU A 107 -0.42 5.71 -0.78
C LEU A 107 -0.60 7.18 -1.12
N THR A 108 -1.10 7.45 -2.31
CA THR A 108 -1.49 8.78 -2.76
C THR A 108 -2.58 8.61 -3.82
N THR A 109 -3.54 9.52 -3.86
CA THR A 109 -4.53 9.54 -4.93
C THR A 109 -4.11 10.56 -5.99
N GLU A 110 -3.52 10.07 -7.09
CA GLU A 110 -2.98 10.90 -8.17
C GLU A 110 -4.02 11.84 -8.83
N GLN A 111 -5.32 11.51 -8.76
CA GLN A 111 -6.37 12.30 -9.41
C GLN A 111 -6.95 13.45 -8.58
N GLN A 112 -6.68 13.52 -7.27
CA GLN A 112 -7.29 14.52 -6.38
C GLN A 112 -6.27 15.41 -5.66
N GLY A 113 -4.97 15.19 -5.88
CA GLY A 113 -3.92 16.07 -5.35
C GLY A 113 -3.78 16.03 -3.83
N GLY A 114 -3.92 14.85 -3.21
CA GLY A 114 -3.74 14.69 -1.77
C GLY A 114 -4.16 13.32 -1.24
N ILE A 115 -4.07 13.17 0.09
CA ILE A 115 -4.53 11.96 0.82
C ILE A 115 -6.06 11.95 0.83
N THR A 116 -6.67 10.88 0.33
CA THR A 116 -8.13 10.71 0.30
C THR A 116 -8.64 9.68 1.32
N THR A 117 -9.96 9.51 1.40
CA THR A 117 -10.57 8.42 2.16
C THR A 117 -10.13 7.04 1.65
N ALA A 118 -9.84 6.90 0.36
CA ALA A 118 -9.35 5.63 -0.20
C ALA A 118 -7.93 5.31 0.31
N ASP A 119 -7.07 6.33 0.45
CA ASP A 119 -5.75 6.17 1.05
C ASP A 119 -5.86 5.76 2.53
N ALA A 120 -6.77 6.39 3.29
CA ALA A 120 -6.99 6.02 4.69
C ALA A 120 -7.54 4.59 4.86
N LEU A 121 -8.48 4.17 4.00
CA LEU A 121 -9.01 2.79 4.00
C LEU A 121 -7.94 1.77 3.64
N ALA A 122 -7.10 2.06 2.65
CA ALA A 122 -5.97 1.22 2.28
C ALA A 122 -4.94 1.13 3.40
N ALA A 123 -4.61 2.25 4.06
CA ALA A 123 -3.72 2.27 5.21
C ALA A 123 -4.25 1.39 6.36
N SER A 124 -5.53 1.52 6.70
CA SER A 124 -6.18 0.69 7.73
C SER A 124 -6.20 -0.80 7.39
N ALA A 125 -6.39 -1.14 6.10
CA ALA A 125 -6.32 -2.53 5.65
C ALA A 125 -4.91 -3.13 5.80
N ILE A 126 -3.87 -2.34 5.47
CA ILE A 126 -2.47 -2.72 5.65
C ILE A 126 -2.13 -2.85 7.14
N ASP A 127 -2.61 -1.94 7.99
CA ASP A 127 -2.40 -1.98 9.44
C ASP A 127 -3.02 -3.24 10.05
N SER A 128 -4.18 -3.67 9.54
CA SER A 128 -4.84 -4.91 9.97
C SER A 128 -4.04 -6.16 9.62
N LEU A 129 -3.25 -6.14 8.55
CA LEU A 129 -2.36 -7.25 8.18
C LEU A 129 -1.01 -7.16 8.90
N PHE A 130 -0.52 -5.95 9.11
CA PHE A 130 0.83 -5.68 9.59
C PHE A 130 0.74 -4.64 10.73
N PRO A 131 0.43 -5.05 11.97
CA PRO A 131 0.11 -4.11 13.06
C PRO A 131 1.29 -3.32 13.65
N ALA A 132 2.52 -3.49 13.14
CA ALA A 132 3.74 -3.12 13.88
C ALA A 132 4.44 -1.80 13.46
N THR A 133 3.83 -0.87 12.72
CA THR A 133 4.52 0.39 12.33
C THR A 133 3.58 1.53 11.96
N THR A 134 3.96 2.75 12.33
CA THR A 134 3.25 3.99 11.99
C THR A 134 3.48 4.41 10.53
N TRP A 135 2.47 5.01 9.90
CA TRP A 135 2.60 5.72 8.62
C TRP A 135 3.29 7.08 8.83
N ALA A 136 4.26 7.41 7.98
CA ALA A 136 4.80 8.76 7.87
C ALA A 136 4.01 9.52 6.80
N GLN A 137 3.54 10.72 7.12
CA GLN A 137 3.01 11.65 6.13
C GLN A 137 4.17 12.41 5.49
N SER A 138 4.18 12.50 4.17
CA SER A 138 5.07 13.38 3.43
C SER A 138 4.23 14.46 2.78
N GLY A 139 4.62 15.72 2.91
CA GLY A 139 3.90 16.89 2.40
C GLY A 139 3.41 17.80 3.52
N SER A 140 4.29 18.69 4.01
CA SER A 140 3.91 19.92 4.70
C SER A 140 5.18 20.75 4.98
N GLU A 141 5.75 21.38 3.96
CA GLU A 141 6.59 22.58 4.17
C GLU A 141 6.29 23.62 3.07
N GLY A 142 5.75 24.77 3.50
CA GLY A 142 5.96 26.10 2.92
C GLY A 142 5.30 26.43 1.59
#